data_AF-A0A0D2T8Z4-F1
#
_entry.id   AF-A0A0D2T8Z4-F1
#
_cell.length_a   1.000
_cell.length_b   1.000
_cell.length_c   1.000
_cell.angle_alpha   90.00
_cell.angle_beta   90.00
_cell.angle_gamma   90.00
#
_symmetry.space_group_name_H-M   'P 1'
#
loop_
_entity.id
_entity.type
_entity.pdbx_description
1 polymer ?
#
loop_
_entity_poly.entity_id
_entity_poly.type
_entity_poly.pdbx_seq_one_letter_code
_entity_poly.pdbx_strand_id
1 'polypeptide(L)'
;PPPPPMRGAPAPPPPPMRGAPAPPPPPMRGAPAPPPPPMRGAPPPPPGGAPPPPPPPGGRAPGPPAPPGAPRGAPPPPPLGARAADVRGRGRGLSRPGAAAAPRRSSLKPLHWSKVTRAIQGSLWEELQRYGEPQIAPEFDVSEIETLFSAVVPKPADSGGKSGGQRKSAGSKPDKVHLIDLRRANNTEIMLTKVKMPLSDMMAAVLAMDDTVLDVDQVENLIKFCPTKEEMELLKGYTGDKENLGKCEQYFLELMKVPRVESKLRVFSFKIQFGSQISEFRKSLNTVNSACNEVRNSVKLKEIMKKILYLGNTLNQGTARGMCHV
;
A
#
# COMPACT_ATOMS: atom_id res chain seq x y z
N PRO A 1 -94.16 12.44 49.70
CA PRO A 1 -93.71 11.38 48.77
C PRO A 1 -92.47 11.83 47.98
N PRO A 2 -91.32 11.12 48.08
CA PRO A 2 -90.13 11.45 47.30
C PRO A 2 -90.23 10.97 45.84
N PRO A 3 -89.42 11.55 44.92
CA PRO A 3 -89.56 11.39 43.47
C PRO A 3 -89.04 10.05 42.90
N PRO A 4 -89.48 9.64 41.67
CA PRO A 4 -89.09 8.41 40.99
C PRO A 4 -87.76 8.54 40.20
N PRO A 5 -87.21 7.44 39.63
CA PRO A 5 -85.78 7.12 39.67
C PRO A 5 -84.95 7.68 38.50
N MET A 6 -83.69 8.02 38.76
CA MET A 6 -82.67 8.16 37.72
C MET A 6 -81.94 6.84 37.51
N ARG A 7 -81.93 6.38 36.25
CA ARG A 7 -81.19 5.20 35.77
C ARG A 7 -79.70 5.38 36.07
N GLY A 8 -79.16 4.50 36.91
CA GLY A 8 -77.72 4.42 37.17
C GLY A 8 -76.95 4.00 35.91
N ALA A 9 -75.81 4.66 35.68
CA ALA A 9 -74.83 4.30 34.67
C ALA A 9 -74.21 2.91 34.95
N PRO A 10 -73.77 2.17 33.93
CA PRO A 10 -73.19 0.85 34.10
C PRO A 10 -71.84 0.92 34.85
N ALA A 11 -71.59 -0.08 35.70
CA ALA A 11 -70.34 -0.22 36.45
C ALA A 11 -69.12 -0.41 35.53
N PRO A 12 -67.93 0.11 35.89
CA PRO A 12 -66.72 -0.08 35.11
C PRO A 12 -66.25 -1.55 35.12
N PRO A 13 -65.60 -2.02 34.04
CA PRO A 13 -65.13 -3.39 33.94
C PRO A 13 -63.97 -3.68 34.92
N PRO A 14 -63.84 -4.94 35.37
CA PRO A 14 -62.78 -5.35 36.30
C PRO A 14 -61.39 -5.24 35.67
N PRO A 15 -60.33 -5.01 36.49
CA PRO A 15 -58.96 -4.93 36.01
C PRO A 15 -58.46 -6.29 35.49
N PRO A 16 -57.60 -6.32 34.47
CA PRO A 16 -57.07 -7.56 33.93
C PRO A 16 -56.16 -8.25 34.97
N MET A 17 -56.45 -9.52 35.26
CA MET A 17 -55.55 -10.39 36.02
C MET A 17 -54.20 -10.47 35.30
N ARG A 18 -53.14 -9.96 35.93
CA ARG A 18 -51.76 -10.21 35.48
C ARG A 18 -51.50 -11.71 35.62
N GLY A 19 -51.41 -12.39 34.47
CA GLY A 19 -50.92 -13.76 34.40
C GLY A 19 -49.54 -13.86 35.04
N ALA A 20 -49.34 -14.92 35.84
CA ALA A 20 -48.03 -15.27 36.37
C ALA A 20 -47.03 -15.46 35.21
N PRO A 21 -45.76 -15.06 35.36
CA PRO A 21 -44.76 -15.31 34.33
C PRO A 21 -44.53 -16.82 34.18
N ALA A 22 -44.40 -17.27 32.93
CA ALA A 22 -44.11 -18.66 32.61
C ALA A 22 -42.76 -19.09 33.22
N PRO A 23 -42.61 -20.36 33.65
CA PRO A 23 -41.33 -20.86 34.14
C PRO A 23 -40.27 -20.85 33.04
N PRO A 24 -38.98 -20.67 33.39
CA PRO A 24 -37.89 -20.66 32.42
C PRO A 24 -37.74 -22.03 31.74
N PRO A 25 -37.32 -22.07 30.46
CA PRO A 25 -37.12 -23.33 29.74
C PRO A 25 -35.99 -24.16 30.39
N PRO A 26 -36.07 -25.51 30.33
CA PRO A 26 -35.02 -26.38 30.83
C PRO A 26 -33.73 -26.19 30.02
N PRO A 27 -32.54 -26.38 30.64
CA PRO A 27 -31.27 -26.24 29.95
C PRO A 27 -31.18 -27.29 28.83
N MET A 28 -31.00 -26.82 27.59
CA MET A 28 -30.58 -27.67 26.48
C MET A 28 -29.27 -28.35 26.88
N ARG A 29 -29.28 -29.69 26.94
CA ARG A 29 -28.05 -30.49 26.96
C ARG A 29 -27.29 -30.18 25.67
N GLY A 30 -26.30 -29.29 25.78
CA GLY A 30 -25.37 -29.01 24.70
C GLY A 30 -24.64 -30.29 24.32
N ALA A 31 -24.46 -30.47 23.00
CA ALA A 31 -23.52 -31.42 22.44
C ALA A 31 -22.12 -31.26 23.09
N PRO A 32 -21.32 -32.34 23.19
CA PRO A 32 -19.99 -32.25 23.77
C PRO A 32 -19.14 -31.21 23.02
N ALA A 33 -18.39 -30.41 23.76
CA ALA A 33 -17.44 -29.46 23.19
C ALA A 33 -16.41 -30.21 22.31
N PRO A 34 -15.98 -29.63 21.17
CA PRO A 34 -14.92 -30.22 20.37
C PRO A 34 -13.61 -30.28 21.17
N PRO A 35 -12.75 -31.29 20.92
CA PRO A 35 -11.49 -31.44 21.63
C PRO A 35 -10.58 -30.23 21.40
N PRO A 36 -9.73 -29.86 22.38
CA PRO A 36 -8.79 -28.76 22.23
C PRO A 36 -7.78 -29.08 21.11
N PRO A 37 -7.33 -28.08 20.35
CA PRO A 37 -6.28 -28.28 19.34
C PRO A 37 -4.98 -28.72 20.03
N PRO A 38 -4.16 -29.56 19.37
CA PRO A 38 -2.89 -30.00 19.93
C PRO A 38 -2.00 -28.78 20.21
N MET A 39 -1.49 -28.68 21.45
CA MET A 39 -0.46 -27.70 21.78
C MET A 39 0.74 -27.93 20.85
N ARG A 40 0.92 -27.05 19.87
CA ARG A 40 2.20 -26.94 19.18
C ARG A 40 3.22 -26.52 20.24
N GLY A 41 4.15 -27.42 20.52
CA GLY A 41 5.23 -27.21 21.47
C GLY A 41 5.92 -25.86 21.22
N ALA A 42 6.36 -25.25 22.31
CA ALA A 42 7.20 -24.07 22.26
C ALA A 42 8.41 -24.35 21.33
N PRO A 43 8.82 -23.38 20.49
CA PRO A 43 10.04 -23.54 19.70
C PRO A 43 11.23 -23.73 20.66
N PRO A 44 12.21 -24.59 20.31
CA PRO A 44 13.39 -24.76 21.13
C PRO A 44 14.14 -23.42 21.27
N PRO A 45 14.78 -23.15 22.42
CA PRO A 45 15.57 -21.94 22.59
C PRO A 45 16.70 -21.89 21.56
N PRO A 46 17.06 -20.70 21.03
CA PRO A 46 18.15 -20.57 20.09
C PRO A 46 19.47 -21.03 20.73
N PRO A 47 20.38 -21.65 19.96
CA PRO A 47 21.71 -22.01 20.46
C PRO A 47 22.40 -20.74 20.99
N GLY A 48 22.94 -20.83 22.20
CA GLY A 48 23.67 -19.74 22.83
C GLY A 48 24.76 -19.22 21.89
N GLY A 49 24.72 -17.91 21.61
CA GLY A 49 25.76 -17.25 20.84
C GLY A 49 27.11 -17.41 21.53
N ALA A 50 28.14 -17.73 20.74
CA ALA A 50 29.52 -17.67 21.18
C ALA A 50 29.83 -16.29 21.79
N PRO A 51 30.68 -16.21 22.82
CA PRO A 51 31.09 -14.91 23.37
C PRO A 51 31.73 -14.05 22.27
N PRO A 52 31.55 -12.72 22.32
CA PRO A 52 32.12 -11.82 21.32
C PRO A 52 33.65 -11.98 21.28
N PRO A 53 34.28 -11.89 20.09
CA PRO A 53 35.72 -11.97 19.98
C PRO A 53 36.40 -10.83 20.77
N PRO A 54 37.58 -11.08 21.36
CA PRO A 54 38.31 -10.06 22.09
C PRO A 54 38.69 -8.88 21.16
N PRO A 55 38.72 -7.65 21.69
CA PRO A 55 39.12 -6.49 20.91
C PRO A 55 40.57 -6.63 20.42
N PRO A 56 40.88 -6.17 19.19
CA PRO A 56 42.24 -6.22 18.68
C PRO A 56 43.19 -5.36 19.54
N PRO A 57 44.44 -5.79 19.74
CA PRO A 57 45.44 -5.03 20.47
C PRO A 57 45.65 -3.64 19.85
N GLY A 58 45.65 -2.62 20.70
CA GLY A 58 45.78 -1.21 20.31
C GLY A 58 47.03 -0.94 19.48
N GLY A 59 46.83 -0.72 18.19
CA GLY A 59 47.79 -0.10 17.29
C GLY A 59 47.57 1.41 17.26
N ARG A 60 48.60 2.19 17.58
CA ARG A 60 48.65 3.65 17.42
C ARG A 60 48.14 4.06 16.04
N ALA A 61 47.12 4.91 16.01
CA ALA A 61 46.73 5.63 14.80
C ALA A 61 47.81 6.66 14.42
N PRO A 62 48.29 6.70 13.16
CA PRO A 62 48.92 7.90 12.62
C PRO A 62 47.84 8.98 12.42
N GLY A 63 48.10 10.20 12.88
CA GLY A 63 47.18 11.33 12.77
C GLY A 63 46.91 11.74 11.31
N PRO A 64 45.83 12.52 11.06
CA PRO A 64 45.46 12.95 9.73
C PRO A 64 46.46 14.00 9.17
N PRO A 65 46.79 13.98 7.87
CA PRO A 65 47.50 15.08 7.23
C PRO A 65 46.54 16.25 6.93
N ALA A 66 47.05 17.48 7.05
CA ALA A 66 46.33 18.73 6.75
C ALA A 66 46.38 19.10 5.24
N PRO A 67 45.37 19.83 4.70
CA PRO A 67 45.32 20.29 3.29
C PRO A 67 46.14 21.60 3.10
N PRO A 68 46.64 22.00 1.90
CA PRO A 68 45.78 22.49 0.79
C PRO A 68 46.35 22.41 -0.67
N GLY A 69 45.47 22.56 -1.68
CA GLY A 69 45.85 23.04 -3.02
C GLY A 69 44.92 22.65 -4.19
N ALA A 70 44.22 23.61 -4.78
CA ALA A 70 43.53 23.53 -6.09
C ALA A 70 43.79 24.84 -6.87
N PRO A 71 43.53 24.97 -8.19
CA PRO A 71 43.46 23.99 -9.28
C PRO A 71 44.39 24.36 -10.48
N ARG A 72 44.78 23.39 -11.32
CA ARG A 72 45.31 23.59 -12.69
C ARG A 72 44.57 22.56 -13.55
N GLY A 73 43.81 22.88 -14.60
CA GLY A 73 44.07 23.77 -15.71
C GLY A 73 43.94 22.89 -16.96
N ALA A 74 42.74 22.84 -17.56
CA ALA A 74 42.46 22.04 -18.75
C ALA A 74 43.21 22.61 -19.97
N PRO A 75 43.73 21.77 -20.88
CA PRO A 75 44.36 22.25 -22.11
C PRO A 75 43.32 22.65 -23.17
N PRO A 76 43.63 23.65 -24.03
CA PRO A 76 42.70 24.23 -25.01
C PRO A 76 42.64 23.43 -26.34
N PRO A 77 41.60 23.65 -27.18
CA PRO A 77 41.46 23.03 -28.50
C PRO A 77 42.14 23.85 -29.62
N PRO A 78 42.61 23.21 -30.71
CA PRO A 78 42.93 23.90 -31.98
C PRO A 78 42.07 23.39 -33.16
N PRO A 79 42.03 24.05 -34.33
CA PRO A 79 41.25 25.26 -34.58
C PRO A 79 40.29 25.14 -35.78
N LEU A 80 39.32 26.06 -35.84
CA LEU A 80 38.46 26.31 -37.00
C LEU A 80 39.31 26.91 -38.14
N GLY A 81 39.40 26.21 -39.28
CA GLY A 81 40.01 26.72 -40.51
C GLY A 81 38.94 26.99 -41.57
N ALA A 82 38.72 28.27 -41.86
CA ALA A 82 37.85 28.74 -42.93
C ALA A 82 38.46 28.46 -44.32
N ARG A 83 37.65 27.96 -45.25
CA ARG A 83 37.79 28.26 -46.69
C ARG A 83 36.43 28.48 -47.33
N ALA A 84 36.24 29.77 -47.66
CA ALA A 84 35.53 30.41 -48.76
C ALA A 84 34.71 29.58 -49.75
N ALA A 85 33.56 30.19 -50.13
CA ALA A 85 32.95 30.34 -51.46
C ALA A 85 32.97 29.10 -52.40
N ASP A 86 31.89 28.68 -53.04
CA ASP A 86 30.96 29.49 -53.81
C ASP A 86 29.73 28.66 -54.20
N VAL A 87 28.77 29.38 -54.76
CA VAL A 87 27.39 29.05 -55.06
C VAL A 87 27.24 28.22 -56.35
N ARG A 88 26.15 27.41 -56.38
CA ARG A 88 25.43 26.86 -57.55
C ARG A 88 26.10 25.76 -58.39
N GLY A 89 25.33 24.67 -58.54
CA GLY A 89 24.92 24.26 -59.89
C GLY A 89 24.87 22.76 -60.18
N ARG A 90 23.64 22.23 -60.19
CA ARG A 90 23.09 21.22 -61.11
C ARG A 90 23.97 20.01 -61.55
N GLY A 91 23.43 18.82 -61.27
CA GLY A 91 23.00 17.94 -62.36
C GLY A 91 23.40 16.45 -62.25
N ARG A 92 22.37 15.58 -62.34
CA ARG A 92 22.34 14.19 -62.86
C ARG A 92 23.45 13.25 -62.35
N GLY A 93 23.18 12.26 -61.51
CA GLY A 93 22.16 11.22 -61.66
C GLY A 93 22.83 9.94 -62.18
N LEU A 94 22.78 8.84 -61.42
CA LEU A 94 22.88 7.44 -61.90
C LEU A 94 22.61 6.47 -60.74
N SER A 95 21.51 5.74 -60.86
CA SER A 95 21.01 4.71 -59.94
C SER A 95 21.79 3.40 -60.02
N ARG A 96 21.97 2.70 -58.90
CA ARG A 96 22.02 1.23 -58.79
C ARG A 96 21.83 0.79 -57.32
N PRO A 97 21.44 -0.46 -57.03
CA PRO A 97 20.05 -0.82 -56.76
C PRO A 97 19.84 -1.57 -55.42
N GLY A 98 18.58 -1.60 -54.95
CA GLY A 98 18.04 -2.74 -54.20
C GLY A 98 18.53 -2.96 -52.76
N ALA A 99 18.12 -2.11 -51.82
CA ALA A 99 17.91 -2.59 -50.45
C ALA A 99 16.53 -3.26 -50.41
N ALA A 100 16.50 -4.58 -50.52
CA ALA A 100 15.31 -5.37 -50.26
C ALA A 100 14.77 -4.96 -48.88
N ALA A 101 13.51 -4.55 -48.83
CA ALA A 101 12.82 -4.29 -47.59
C ALA A 101 12.90 -5.56 -46.73
N ALA A 102 13.62 -5.50 -45.62
CA ALA A 102 13.60 -6.56 -44.62
C ALA A 102 12.13 -6.83 -44.25
N PRO A 103 11.71 -8.10 -44.16
CA PRO A 103 10.32 -8.43 -43.87
C PRO A 103 9.92 -7.77 -42.55
N ARG A 104 8.78 -7.07 -42.57
CA ARG A 104 8.20 -6.44 -41.37
C ARG A 104 7.90 -7.54 -40.36
N ARG A 105 8.81 -7.76 -39.40
CA ARG A 105 8.54 -8.65 -38.27
C ARG A 105 7.33 -8.13 -37.51
N SER A 106 6.46 -9.04 -37.09
CA SER A 106 5.30 -8.71 -36.27
C SER A 106 5.78 -7.97 -35.02
N SER A 107 5.12 -6.87 -34.65
CA SER A 107 5.44 -6.19 -33.39
C SER A 107 5.04 -7.11 -32.25
N LEU A 108 5.97 -7.51 -31.39
CA LEU A 108 5.67 -8.36 -30.24
C LEU A 108 5.30 -7.54 -29.01
N LYS A 109 4.54 -8.14 -28.09
CA LYS A 109 4.26 -7.55 -26.78
C LYS A 109 5.60 -7.40 -26.02
N PRO A 110 5.94 -6.19 -25.53
CA PRO A 110 7.22 -5.98 -24.87
C PRO A 110 7.28 -6.67 -23.50
N LEU A 111 8.43 -7.26 -23.17
CA LEU A 111 8.73 -7.74 -21.83
C LEU A 111 9.26 -6.57 -20.99
N HIS A 112 8.55 -6.25 -19.89
CA HIS A 112 8.89 -5.12 -19.02
C HIS A 112 9.93 -5.47 -17.95
N TRP A 113 11.12 -5.90 -18.37
CA TRP A 113 12.25 -6.15 -17.48
C TRP A 113 13.08 -4.88 -17.18
N SER A 114 13.76 -4.86 -16.03
CA SER A 114 14.78 -3.86 -15.75
C SER A 114 16.13 -4.33 -16.30
N LYS A 115 16.66 -3.60 -17.29
CA LYS A 115 17.90 -3.98 -17.97
C LYS A 115 19.11 -3.72 -17.08
N VAL A 116 19.96 -4.74 -16.92
CA VAL A 116 21.31 -4.60 -16.36
C VAL A 116 22.26 -4.21 -17.50
N THR A 117 22.88 -3.03 -17.43
CA THR A 117 23.70 -2.47 -18.52
C THR A 117 25.14 -2.97 -18.53
N ARG A 118 25.61 -3.54 -17.42
CA ARG A 118 26.95 -4.15 -17.29
C ARG A 118 26.84 -5.33 -16.33
N ALA A 119 27.40 -6.49 -16.71
CA ALA A 119 27.50 -7.63 -15.80
C ALA A 119 28.32 -7.22 -14.57
N ILE A 120 27.77 -7.47 -13.38
CA ILE A 120 28.43 -7.18 -12.11
C ILE A 120 29.45 -8.28 -11.84
N GLN A 121 30.61 -7.92 -11.30
CA GLN A 121 31.66 -8.90 -11.00
C GLN A 121 31.15 -9.92 -9.95
N GLY A 122 31.34 -11.21 -10.23
CA GLY A 122 30.79 -12.33 -9.43
C GLY A 122 29.30 -12.60 -9.67
N SER A 123 28.65 -11.95 -10.63
CA SER A 123 27.27 -12.25 -10.99
C SER A 123 27.18 -13.40 -12.00
N LEU A 124 26.04 -14.10 -11.99
CA LEU A 124 25.69 -15.10 -12.99
C LEU A 124 25.86 -14.58 -14.43
N TRP A 125 25.58 -13.29 -14.65
CA TRP A 125 25.73 -12.64 -15.97
C TRP A 125 27.19 -12.48 -16.40
N GLU A 126 28.14 -12.35 -15.47
CA GLU A 126 29.57 -12.31 -15.77
C GLU A 126 30.10 -13.72 -16.06
N GLU A 127 29.62 -14.71 -15.30
CA GLU A 127 29.96 -16.13 -15.50
C GLU A 127 29.56 -16.61 -16.90
N LEU A 128 28.33 -16.32 -17.32
CA LEU A 128 27.81 -16.63 -18.67
C LEU A 128 28.56 -15.93 -19.82
N GLN A 129 29.29 -14.84 -19.54
CA GLN A 129 30.13 -14.18 -20.53
C GLN A 129 31.57 -14.73 -20.55
N ARG A 130 32.06 -15.25 -19.42
CA ARG A 130 33.42 -15.80 -19.27
C ARG A 130 33.54 -17.22 -19.83
N TYR A 131 32.55 -18.06 -19.53
CA TYR A 131 32.43 -19.37 -20.13
C TYR A 131 31.71 -19.17 -21.46
N GLY A 132 32.48 -19.02 -22.53
CA GLY A 132 31.95 -18.97 -23.89
C GLY A 132 31.29 -20.30 -24.26
N GLU A 133 30.13 -20.58 -23.67
CA GLU A 133 29.27 -21.65 -24.13
C GLU A 133 28.97 -21.37 -25.60
N PRO A 134 29.16 -22.36 -26.49
CA PRO A 134 28.74 -22.21 -27.87
C PRO A 134 27.26 -21.86 -27.83
N GLN A 135 26.90 -20.73 -28.46
CA GLN A 135 25.51 -20.32 -28.66
C GLN A 135 24.70 -21.53 -29.08
N ILE A 136 24.00 -22.14 -28.11
CA ILE A 136 23.08 -23.23 -28.36
C ILE A 136 22.08 -22.63 -29.34
N ALA A 137 21.98 -23.21 -30.53
CA ALA A 137 21.00 -22.80 -31.52
C ALA A 137 19.65 -22.67 -30.79
N PRO A 138 18.88 -21.60 -31.03
CA PRO A 138 17.69 -21.33 -30.23
C PRO A 138 16.80 -22.58 -30.21
N GLU A 139 16.67 -23.19 -29.04
CA GLU A 139 15.83 -24.36 -28.80
C GLU A 139 14.34 -24.05 -29.05
N PHE A 140 14.04 -22.75 -29.14
CA PHE A 140 12.70 -22.20 -29.32
C PHE A 140 12.47 -21.77 -30.76
N ASP A 141 11.31 -22.17 -31.31
CA ASP A 141 10.84 -21.67 -32.59
C ASP A 141 10.44 -20.20 -32.46
N VAL A 142 11.24 -19.32 -33.07
CA VAL A 142 11.00 -17.88 -33.09
C VAL A 142 9.66 -17.55 -33.74
N SER A 143 9.22 -18.35 -34.72
CA SER A 143 7.95 -18.16 -35.44
C SER A 143 6.75 -18.42 -34.54
N GLU A 144 6.86 -19.41 -33.64
CA GLU A 144 5.86 -19.71 -32.63
C GLU A 144 5.76 -18.56 -31.62
N ILE A 145 6.91 -18.05 -31.14
CA ILE A 145 6.95 -16.87 -30.25
C ILE A 145 6.32 -15.66 -30.94
N GLU A 146 6.63 -15.42 -32.21
CA GLU A 146 6.05 -14.32 -32.97
C GLU A 146 4.52 -14.43 -33.09
N THR A 147 4.03 -15.65 -33.26
CA THR A 147 2.58 -15.93 -33.36
C THR A 147 1.90 -15.71 -32.01
N LEU A 148 2.41 -16.31 -30.93
CA LEU A 148 1.81 -16.28 -29.60
C LEU A 148 1.88 -14.88 -28.95
N PHE A 149 2.93 -14.10 -29.23
CA PHE A 149 3.18 -12.81 -28.59
C PHE A 149 3.02 -11.60 -29.52
N SER A 150 2.43 -11.77 -30.71
CA SER A 150 2.11 -10.64 -31.58
C SER A 150 1.22 -9.61 -30.86
N ALA A 151 1.62 -8.35 -30.93
CA ALA A 151 0.77 -7.22 -30.57
C ALA A 151 -0.26 -7.08 -31.69
N VAL A 152 -1.54 -7.13 -31.33
CA VAL A 152 -2.64 -6.90 -32.27
C VAL A 152 -2.56 -5.45 -32.74
N VAL A 153 -1.95 -5.25 -33.91
CA VAL A 153 -2.03 -3.97 -34.63
C VAL A 153 -3.38 -3.97 -35.34
N PRO A 154 -4.30 -3.03 -35.07
CA PRO A 154 -5.51 -2.89 -35.86
C PRO A 154 -5.11 -2.70 -37.33
N LYS A 155 -5.55 -3.63 -38.20
CA LYS A 155 -5.30 -3.57 -39.64
C LYS A 155 -5.80 -2.21 -40.18
N PRO A 156 -4.97 -1.42 -40.89
CA PRO A 156 -5.51 -0.37 -41.74
C PRO A 156 -6.34 -1.06 -42.83
N ALA A 157 -7.65 -0.83 -42.82
CA ALA A 157 -8.56 -1.34 -43.84
C ALA A 157 -8.16 -0.74 -45.20
N ASP A 158 -7.67 -1.59 -46.08
CA ASP A 158 -7.38 -1.21 -47.45
C ASP A 158 -8.67 -1.16 -48.28
N SER A 159 -8.63 -0.28 -49.28
CA SER A 159 -9.72 0.27 -50.07
C SER A 159 -10.69 -0.72 -50.73
N GLY A 160 -11.99 -0.41 -50.67
CA GLY A 160 -13.02 -1.06 -51.49
C GLY A 160 -14.43 -0.49 -51.33
N GLY A 161 -14.73 0.65 -51.97
CA GLY A 161 -16.07 0.92 -52.53
C GLY A 161 -17.20 1.52 -51.66
N LYS A 162 -17.45 2.82 -51.89
CA LYS A 162 -18.75 3.54 -51.89
C LYS A 162 -19.54 3.79 -50.58
N SER A 163 -19.62 5.10 -50.32
CA SER A 163 -20.76 5.91 -49.85
C SER A 163 -20.78 6.35 -48.38
N GLY A 164 -20.75 7.69 -48.24
CA GLY A 164 -21.58 8.44 -47.29
C GLY A 164 -21.36 8.19 -45.81
N GLY A 165 -20.44 8.93 -45.21
CA GLY A 165 -20.39 9.00 -43.74
C GLY A 165 -19.13 9.69 -43.23
N GLN A 166 -19.13 11.02 -43.29
CA GLN A 166 -18.15 11.89 -42.65
C GLN A 166 -18.15 11.65 -41.13
N ARG A 167 -17.47 10.60 -40.65
CA ARG A 167 -17.14 10.44 -39.23
C ARG A 167 -15.84 11.17 -38.96
N LYS A 168 -16.04 12.43 -38.60
CA LYS A 168 -15.15 13.34 -37.89
C LYS A 168 -14.03 12.60 -37.15
N SER A 169 -12.80 13.00 -37.45
CA SER A 169 -11.63 12.89 -36.58
C SER A 169 -12.02 13.24 -35.15
N ALA A 170 -12.18 12.22 -34.31
CA ALA A 170 -12.38 12.40 -32.88
C ALA A 170 -11.01 12.72 -32.26
N GLY A 171 -10.69 14.01 -32.24
CA GLY A 171 -9.80 14.70 -31.31
C GLY A 171 -8.43 14.08 -31.09
N SER A 172 -7.40 14.69 -31.69
CA SER A 172 -6.09 14.74 -31.04
C SER A 172 -6.30 15.28 -29.63
N LYS A 173 -6.35 14.40 -28.63
CA LYS A 173 -6.17 14.84 -27.25
C LYS A 173 -4.82 15.58 -27.24
N PRO A 174 -4.73 16.79 -26.67
CA PRO A 174 -3.43 17.42 -26.51
C PRO A 174 -2.53 16.42 -25.80
N ASP A 175 -1.35 16.19 -26.38
CA ASP A 175 -0.38 15.23 -25.87
C ASP A 175 0.01 15.70 -24.47
N LYS A 176 -0.56 15.04 -23.45
CA LYS A 176 -0.37 15.47 -22.06
C LYS A 176 1.03 15.07 -21.65
N VAL A 177 1.75 16.00 -21.04
CA VAL A 177 3.09 15.76 -20.55
C VAL A 177 3.01 14.93 -19.28
N HIS A 178 3.62 13.74 -19.32
CA HIS A 178 3.73 12.84 -18.17
C HIS A 178 5.16 12.88 -17.64
N LEU A 179 5.31 13.33 -16.39
CA LEU A 179 6.59 13.39 -15.69
C LEU A 179 6.72 12.25 -14.69
N ILE A 180 5.59 11.80 -14.15
CA ILE A 180 5.50 10.69 -13.21
C ILE A 180 5.45 9.37 -13.98
N ASP A 181 6.04 8.32 -13.41
CA ASP A 181 5.98 6.98 -13.98
C ASP A 181 4.53 6.58 -14.32
N LEU A 182 4.32 6.02 -15.50
CA LEU A 182 2.98 5.75 -16.01
C LEU A 182 2.17 4.81 -15.11
N ARG A 183 2.80 3.82 -14.47
CA ARG A 183 2.12 2.93 -13.53
C ARG A 183 1.74 3.68 -12.25
N ARG A 184 2.64 4.52 -11.74
CA ARG A 184 2.36 5.39 -10.58
C ARG A 184 1.22 6.37 -10.89
N ALA A 185 1.27 7.03 -12.04
CA ALA A 185 0.24 7.97 -12.49
C ALA A 185 -1.12 7.28 -12.64
N ASN A 186 -1.18 6.12 -13.31
CA ASN A 186 -2.42 5.37 -13.48
C ASN A 186 -3.02 4.92 -12.14
N ASN A 187 -2.20 4.43 -11.20
CA ASN A 187 -2.69 4.04 -9.88
C ASN A 187 -3.27 5.23 -9.10
N THR A 188 -2.62 6.40 -9.19
CA THR A 188 -3.12 7.64 -8.58
C THR A 188 -4.42 8.09 -9.25
N GLU A 189 -4.50 8.07 -10.57
CA GLU A 189 -5.73 8.43 -11.30
C GLU A 189 -6.90 7.50 -10.97
N ILE A 190 -6.64 6.18 -10.85
CA ILE A 190 -7.66 5.23 -10.41
C ILE A 190 -8.15 5.58 -9.00
N MET A 191 -7.26 5.94 -8.08
CA MET A 191 -7.68 6.41 -6.75
C MET A 191 -8.54 7.67 -6.85
N LEU A 192 -8.15 8.65 -7.67
CA LEU A 192 -8.90 9.89 -7.86
C LEU A 192 -10.30 9.66 -8.42
N THR A 193 -10.53 8.62 -9.22
CA THR A 193 -11.89 8.28 -9.68
C THR A 193 -12.80 7.75 -8.57
N LYS A 194 -12.24 7.21 -7.49
CA LYS A 194 -13.01 6.79 -6.30
C LYS A 194 -13.38 7.97 -5.41
N VAL A 195 -12.63 9.06 -5.51
CA VAL A 195 -12.90 10.29 -4.77
C VAL A 195 -13.97 11.08 -5.51
N LYS A 196 -15.16 11.20 -4.90
CA LYS A 196 -16.31 11.92 -5.46
C LYS A 196 -16.34 13.42 -5.10
N MET A 197 -15.19 14.02 -4.81
CA MET A 197 -15.11 15.43 -4.38
C MET A 197 -14.15 16.22 -5.28
N PRO A 198 -14.42 17.51 -5.52
CA PRO A 198 -13.49 18.39 -6.22
C PRO A 198 -12.15 18.47 -5.50
N LEU A 199 -11.07 18.55 -6.28
CA LEU A 199 -9.70 18.60 -5.76
C LEU A 199 -9.44 19.83 -4.88
N SER A 200 -10.00 20.98 -5.25
CA SER A 200 -9.94 22.21 -4.47
C SER A 200 -10.50 22.02 -3.06
N ASP A 201 -11.66 21.38 -2.97
CA ASP A 201 -12.43 21.23 -1.74
C ASP A 201 -11.73 20.24 -0.81
N MET A 202 -11.15 19.18 -1.40
CA MET A 202 -10.29 18.25 -0.67
C MET A 202 -9.07 18.96 -0.09
N MET A 203 -8.37 19.78 -0.87
CA MET A 203 -7.19 20.50 -0.38
C MET A 203 -7.57 21.48 0.73
N ALA A 204 -8.71 22.17 0.61
CA ALA A 204 -9.24 23.04 1.66
C ALA A 204 -9.55 22.27 2.95
N ALA A 205 -10.21 21.11 2.84
CA ALA A 205 -10.50 20.24 3.98
C ALA A 205 -9.23 19.72 4.66
N VAL A 206 -8.22 19.30 3.87
CA VAL A 206 -6.90 18.91 4.41
C VAL A 206 -6.21 20.09 5.10
N LEU A 207 -6.27 21.29 4.52
CA LEU A 207 -5.68 22.49 5.12
C LEU A 207 -6.30 22.83 6.47
N ALA A 208 -7.63 22.72 6.57
CA ALA A 208 -8.43 22.96 7.77
C ALA A 208 -8.42 21.80 8.78
N MET A 209 -7.99 20.60 8.38
CA MET A 209 -8.11 19.35 9.16
C MET A 209 -9.56 19.08 9.59
N ASP A 210 -10.47 19.26 8.64
CA ASP A 210 -11.92 19.13 8.83
C ASP A 210 -12.37 17.67 8.71
N ASP A 211 -12.60 17.04 9.86
CA ASP A 211 -13.05 15.67 10.02
C ASP A 211 -14.55 15.46 9.76
N THR A 212 -15.28 16.53 9.39
CA THR A 212 -16.66 16.40 8.92
C THR A 212 -16.75 16.19 7.40
N VAL A 213 -15.69 16.56 6.67
CA VAL A 213 -15.61 16.48 5.21
C VAL A 213 -14.81 15.25 4.77
N LEU A 214 -13.69 14.97 5.45
CA LEU A 214 -12.80 13.86 5.14
C LEU A 214 -12.83 12.80 6.24
N ASP A 215 -13.16 11.57 5.84
CA ASP A 215 -13.07 10.42 6.72
C ASP A 215 -11.63 9.86 6.80
N VAL A 216 -11.42 8.93 7.74
CA VAL A 216 -10.12 8.32 7.97
C VAL A 216 -9.59 7.56 6.75
N ASP A 217 -10.46 6.85 6.02
CA ASP A 217 -10.07 6.04 4.87
C ASP A 217 -9.64 6.92 3.70
N GLN A 218 -10.32 8.05 3.50
CA GLN A 218 -9.95 9.07 2.55
C GLN A 218 -8.59 9.67 2.90
N VAL A 219 -8.36 10.07 4.17
CA VAL A 219 -7.06 10.61 4.60
C VAL A 219 -5.94 9.58 4.42
N GLU A 220 -6.15 8.31 4.76
CA GLU A 220 -5.16 7.23 4.54
C GLU A 220 -4.86 7.02 3.06
N ASN A 221 -5.88 7.10 2.19
CA ASN A 221 -5.66 7.08 0.74
C ASN A 221 -4.84 8.30 0.29
N LEU A 222 -5.09 9.50 0.80
CA LEU A 222 -4.29 10.69 0.47
C LEU A 222 -2.84 10.53 0.93
N ILE A 223 -2.58 9.94 2.10
CA ILE A 223 -1.23 9.61 2.57
C ILE A 223 -0.54 8.66 1.59
N LYS A 224 -1.21 7.57 1.21
CA LYS A 224 -0.68 6.55 0.30
C LYS A 224 -0.33 7.11 -1.09
N PHE A 225 -1.10 8.08 -1.56
CA PHE A 225 -0.93 8.71 -2.86
C PHE A 225 -0.33 10.12 -2.77
N CYS A 226 0.33 10.45 -1.67
CA CYS A 226 1.12 11.66 -1.54
C CYS A 226 2.33 11.59 -2.50
N PRO A 227 2.73 12.70 -3.15
CA PRO A 227 3.94 12.71 -3.97
C PRO A 227 5.18 12.47 -3.12
N THR A 228 6.15 11.74 -3.65
CA THR A 228 7.47 11.59 -3.00
C THR A 228 8.28 12.87 -3.14
N LYS A 229 9.40 12.98 -2.39
CA LYS A 229 10.27 14.15 -2.47
C LYS A 229 10.86 14.32 -3.87
N GLU A 230 11.23 13.21 -4.50
CA GLU A 230 11.79 13.18 -5.85
C GLU A 230 10.74 13.63 -6.88
N GLU A 231 9.50 13.15 -6.75
CA GLU A 231 8.38 13.57 -7.61
C GLU A 231 8.04 15.06 -7.43
N MET A 232 8.08 15.57 -6.20
CA MET A 232 7.88 17.00 -5.93
C MET A 232 8.98 17.86 -6.55
N GLU A 233 10.25 17.45 -6.45
CA GLU A 233 11.37 18.19 -7.06
C GLU A 233 11.30 18.14 -8.59
N LEU A 234 10.91 16.99 -9.17
CA LEU A 234 10.70 16.86 -10.62
C LEU A 234 9.61 17.83 -11.12
N LEU A 235 8.49 17.93 -10.40
CA LEU A 235 7.40 18.84 -10.72
C LEU A 235 7.78 20.32 -10.53
N LYS A 236 8.62 20.65 -9.54
CA LYS A 236 9.15 22.01 -9.37
C LYS A 236 10.10 22.41 -10.49
N GLY A 237 10.90 21.47 -10.98
CA GLY A 237 11.86 21.70 -12.06
C GLY A 237 11.23 21.82 -13.45
N TYR A 238 9.94 21.50 -13.60
CA TYR A 238 9.24 21.62 -14.86
C TYR A 238 8.95 23.09 -15.22
N THR A 239 9.53 23.55 -16.33
CA THR A 239 9.41 24.92 -16.84
C THR A 239 8.37 25.08 -17.95
N GLY A 240 7.71 23.99 -18.35
CA GLY A 240 6.63 24.03 -19.33
C GLY A 240 5.29 24.48 -18.73
N ASP A 241 4.26 24.42 -19.56
CA ASP A 241 2.90 24.76 -19.14
C ASP A 241 2.30 23.66 -18.25
N LYS A 242 1.98 24.02 -17.01
CA LYS A 242 1.44 23.10 -15.99
C LYS A 242 0.04 22.61 -16.36
N GLU A 243 -0.69 23.32 -17.21
CA GLU A 243 -2.01 22.89 -17.67
C GLU A 243 -1.94 21.68 -18.62
N ASN A 244 -0.81 21.52 -19.31
CA ASN A 244 -0.56 20.40 -20.22
C ASN A 244 -0.14 19.12 -19.51
N LEU A 245 0.06 19.14 -18.18
CA LEU A 245 0.43 17.96 -17.42
C LEU A 245 -0.73 16.94 -17.29
N GLY A 246 -0.36 15.68 -17.05
CA GLY A 246 -1.29 14.60 -16.70
C GLY A 246 -2.13 14.89 -15.45
N LYS A 247 -3.22 14.14 -15.23
CA LYS A 247 -4.10 14.39 -14.08
C LYS A 247 -3.41 14.08 -12.75
N CYS A 248 -2.54 13.06 -12.72
CA CYS A 248 -1.73 12.74 -11.54
C CYS A 248 -0.80 13.91 -11.15
N GLU A 249 -0.14 14.51 -12.14
CA GLU A 249 0.75 15.64 -11.94
C GLU A 249 -0.02 16.88 -11.45
N GLN A 250 -1.17 17.17 -12.05
CA GLN A 250 -2.06 18.24 -11.59
C GLN A 250 -2.49 18.02 -10.13
N TYR A 251 -2.84 16.79 -9.77
CA TYR A 251 -3.14 16.40 -8.40
C TYR A 251 -1.97 16.65 -7.43
N PHE A 252 -0.76 16.24 -7.81
CA PHE A 252 0.44 16.47 -7.00
C PHE A 252 0.74 17.96 -6.83
N LEU A 253 0.56 18.77 -7.89
CA LEU A 253 0.71 20.22 -7.80
C LEU A 253 -0.26 20.85 -6.80
N GLU A 254 -1.51 20.37 -6.74
CA GLU A 254 -2.48 20.82 -5.73
C GLU A 254 -2.06 20.41 -4.31
N LEU A 255 -1.62 19.17 -4.10
CA LEU A 255 -1.10 18.71 -2.80
C LEU A 255 0.11 19.52 -2.34
N MET A 256 1.00 19.91 -3.26
CA MET A 256 2.20 20.69 -2.96
C MET A 256 1.89 22.10 -2.47
N LYS A 257 0.68 22.62 -2.70
CA LYS A 257 0.24 23.89 -2.10
C LYS A 257 0.02 23.76 -0.60
N VAL A 258 -0.22 22.55 -0.10
CA VAL A 258 -0.36 22.27 1.33
C VAL A 258 1.03 22.15 1.96
N PRO A 259 1.39 23.03 2.91
CA PRO A 259 2.70 22.97 3.54
C PRO A 259 2.84 21.69 4.36
N ARG A 260 3.93 20.95 4.11
CA ARG A 260 4.25 19.68 4.80
C ARG A 260 3.09 18.67 4.72
N VAL A 261 2.49 18.55 3.53
CA VAL A 261 1.26 17.78 3.29
C VAL A 261 1.27 16.37 3.89
N GLU A 262 2.35 15.60 3.71
CA GLU A 262 2.44 14.24 4.25
C GLU A 262 2.34 14.24 5.79
N SER A 263 3.12 15.10 6.45
CA SER A 263 3.09 15.22 7.92
C SER A 263 1.73 15.70 8.40
N LYS A 264 1.12 16.67 7.71
CA LYS A 264 -0.22 17.19 8.06
C LYS A 264 -1.28 16.10 7.94
N LEU A 265 -1.28 15.32 6.85
CA LEU A 265 -2.22 14.21 6.66
C LEU A 265 -2.06 13.14 7.74
N ARG A 266 -0.82 12.80 8.14
CA ARG A 266 -0.59 11.85 9.26
C ARG A 266 -1.13 12.37 10.59
N VAL A 267 -0.92 13.66 10.89
CA VAL A 267 -1.49 14.30 12.09
C VAL A 267 -3.02 14.33 12.02
N PHE A 268 -3.58 14.58 10.84
CA PHE A 268 -5.02 14.63 10.64
C PHE A 268 -5.67 13.25 10.81
N SER A 269 -5.08 12.20 10.22
CA SER A 269 -5.51 10.80 10.45
C SER A 269 -5.48 10.46 11.95
N PHE A 270 -4.40 10.84 12.64
CA PHE A 270 -4.31 10.66 14.08
C PHE A 270 -5.40 11.42 14.84
N LYS A 271 -5.67 12.70 14.51
CA LYS A 271 -6.74 13.50 15.12
C LYS A 271 -8.09 12.78 15.04
N ILE A 272 -8.45 12.27 13.85
CA ILE A 272 -9.71 11.56 13.60
C ILE A 272 -9.81 10.32 14.49
N GLN A 273 -8.74 9.53 14.58
CA GLN A 273 -8.75 8.25 15.28
C GLN A 273 -8.51 8.36 16.80
N PHE A 274 -7.93 9.45 17.28
CA PHE A 274 -7.44 9.54 18.66
C PHE A 274 -8.54 9.30 19.71
N GLY A 275 -9.73 9.87 19.50
CA GLY A 275 -10.85 9.75 20.42
C GLY A 275 -11.34 8.30 20.56
N SER A 276 -11.47 7.58 19.44
CA SER A 276 -11.90 6.17 19.46
C SER A 276 -10.82 5.28 20.07
N GLN A 277 -9.55 5.48 19.70
CA GLN A 277 -8.43 4.72 20.25
C GLN A 277 -8.30 4.86 21.77
N ILE A 278 -8.41 6.09 22.31
CA ILE A 278 -8.37 6.30 23.77
C ILE A 278 -9.56 5.67 24.46
N SER A 279 -10.76 5.79 23.89
CA SER A 279 -11.98 5.22 24.47
C SER A 279 -11.88 3.69 24.57
N GLU A 280 -11.43 3.05 23.49
CA GLU A 280 -11.22 1.60 23.43
C GLU A 280 -10.13 1.16 24.41
N PHE A 281 -9.00 1.87 24.44
CA PHE A 281 -7.91 1.59 25.36
C PHE A 281 -8.36 1.69 26.83
N ARG A 282 -9.10 2.75 27.17
CA ARG A 282 -9.65 2.96 28.52
C ARG A 282 -10.64 1.86 28.89
N LYS A 283 -11.50 1.43 27.96
CA LYS A 283 -12.45 0.33 28.19
C LYS A 283 -11.71 -0.98 28.48
N SER A 284 -10.67 -1.29 27.71
CA SER A 284 -9.82 -2.47 27.92
C SER A 284 -9.16 -2.45 29.30
N LEU A 285 -8.51 -1.32 29.65
CA LEU A 285 -7.88 -1.14 30.96
C LEU A 285 -8.87 -1.29 32.11
N ASN A 286 -10.04 -0.67 32.01
CA ASN A 286 -11.07 -0.78 33.04
C ASN A 286 -11.58 -2.22 33.19
N THR A 287 -11.66 -2.97 32.09
CA THR A 287 -12.09 -4.37 32.11
C THR A 287 -11.08 -5.23 32.86
N VAL A 288 -9.79 -5.08 32.55
CA VAL A 288 -8.71 -5.79 33.26
C VAL A 288 -8.67 -5.41 34.74
N ASN A 289 -8.71 -4.11 35.03
CA ASN A 289 -8.68 -3.63 36.41
C ASN A 289 -9.88 -4.13 37.22
N SER A 290 -11.08 -4.12 36.63
CA SER A 290 -12.29 -4.63 37.27
C SER A 290 -12.20 -6.14 37.52
N ALA A 291 -11.76 -6.92 36.52
CA ALA A 291 -11.57 -8.36 36.67
C ALA A 291 -10.55 -8.70 37.78
N CYS A 292 -9.40 -8.01 37.82
CA CYS A 292 -8.42 -8.17 38.88
C CYS A 292 -8.99 -7.82 40.27
N ASN A 293 -9.76 -6.73 40.36
CA ASN A 293 -10.37 -6.28 41.60
C ASN A 293 -11.46 -7.25 42.09
N GLU A 294 -12.31 -7.73 41.19
CA GLU A 294 -13.34 -8.72 41.48
C GLU A 294 -12.73 -10.03 41.97
N VAL A 295 -11.70 -10.56 41.30
CA VAL A 295 -11.01 -11.79 41.73
C VAL A 295 -10.34 -11.60 43.10
N ARG A 296 -9.60 -10.51 43.29
CA ARG A 296 -8.88 -10.22 44.54
C ARG A 296 -9.82 -10.06 45.74
N ASN A 297 -10.97 -9.43 45.52
CA ASN A 297 -11.92 -9.10 46.57
C ASN A 297 -13.08 -10.09 46.71
N SER A 298 -13.21 -11.07 45.81
CA SER A 298 -14.28 -12.07 45.88
C SER A 298 -14.12 -12.98 47.10
N VAL A 299 -14.93 -12.71 48.13
CA VAL A 299 -15.04 -13.56 49.32
C VAL A 299 -15.54 -14.95 48.94
N LYS A 300 -16.51 -15.04 48.03
CA LYS A 300 -17.05 -16.33 47.56
C LYS A 300 -15.98 -17.20 46.91
N LEU A 301 -15.13 -16.62 46.07
CA LEU A 301 -14.01 -17.34 45.46
C LEU A 301 -13.03 -17.85 46.53
N LYS A 302 -12.69 -17.00 47.51
CA LYS A 302 -11.83 -17.40 48.64
C LYS A 302 -12.43 -18.58 49.42
N GLU A 303 -13.72 -18.54 49.72
CA GLU A 303 -14.41 -19.64 50.42
C GLU A 303 -14.45 -20.94 49.61
N ILE A 304 -14.65 -20.86 48.29
CA ILE A 304 -14.57 -22.03 47.41
C ILE A 304 -13.15 -22.62 47.43
N MET A 305 -12.13 -21.78 47.27
CA MET A 305 -10.73 -22.23 47.29
C MET A 305 -10.36 -22.88 48.64
N LYS A 306 -10.82 -22.33 49.77
CA LYS A 306 -10.66 -22.95 51.10
C LYS A 306 -11.29 -24.33 51.18
N LYS A 307 -12.52 -24.49 50.69
CA LYS A 307 -13.23 -25.79 50.69
C LYS A 307 -12.52 -26.81 49.80
N ILE A 308 -12.07 -26.40 48.62
CA ILE A 308 -11.29 -27.25 47.71
C ILE A 308 -10.00 -27.69 48.38
N LEU A 309 -9.29 -26.78 49.06
CA LEU A 309 -8.06 -27.10 49.77
C LEU A 309 -8.30 -28.11 50.91
N TYR A 310 -9.34 -27.89 51.72
CA TYR A 310 -9.73 -28.82 52.78
C TYR A 310 -10.03 -30.22 52.23
N LEU A 311 -10.88 -30.29 51.21
CA LEU A 311 -11.23 -31.56 50.53
C LEU A 311 -10.00 -32.25 49.96
N GLY A 312 -9.13 -31.51 49.25
CA GLY A 312 -7.91 -32.04 48.67
C GLY A 312 -6.96 -32.60 49.73
N ASN A 313 -6.79 -31.89 50.85
CA ASN A 313 -5.95 -32.34 51.96
C ASN A 313 -6.52 -33.57 52.66
N THR A 314 -7.84 -33.65 52.87
CA THR A 314 -8.49 -34.85 53.43
C THR A 314 -8.36 -36.06 52.51
N LEU A 315 -8.61 -35.88 51.20
CA LEU A 315 -8.50 -36.98 50.24
C LEU A 315 -7.07 -37.50 50.07
N ASN A 316 -6.07 -36.62 50.21
CA ASN A 316 -4.66 -36.97 50.05
C ASN A 316 -3.94 -37.28 51.37
N GLN A 317 -4.69 -37.49 52.46
CA GLN A 317 -4.13 -37.76 53.78
C GLN A 317 -3.24 -39.02 53.75
N GLY A 318 -2.04 -38.92 54.33
CA GLY A 318 -1.05 -40.01 54.34
C GLY A 318 -0.23 -40.15 53.05
N THR A 319 -0.42 -39.27 52.06
CA THR A 319 0.40 -39.22 50.85
C THR A 319 1.29 -37.96 50.84
N ALA A 320 2.37 -37.99 50.06
CA ALA A 320 3.23 -36.82 49.83
C ALA A 320 2.52 -35.65 49.10
N ARG A 321 1.26 -35.84 48.66
CA ARG A 321 0.42 -34.83 48.00
C ARG A 321 -0.59 -34.17 48.94
N GLY A 322 -0.64 -34.57 50.22
CA GLY A 322 -1.40 -33.89 51.26
C GLY A 322 -0.61 -32.77 51.94
N MET A 323 -1.28 -32.00 52.80
CA MET A 323 -0.70 -30.87 53.58
C MET A 323 -0.33 -29.63 52.76
N CYS A 324 -1.12 -29.30 51.74
CA CYS A 324 -1.01 -28.01 51.05
C CYS A 324 -1.49 -26.86 51.97
N HIS A 325 -0.72 -25.77 52.05
CA HIS A 325 -1.03 -24.60 52.87
C HIS A 325 -1.82 -23.51 52.12
N VAL A 326 -2.47 -22.62 52.89
CA VAL A 326 -3.11 -21.37 52.43
C VAL A 326 -2.06 -20.28 52.26
#